data_AF-A0A5C6F2T4-F1
#
_entry.id   AF-A0A5C6F2T4-F1
#
_cell.length_a   1.000
_cell.length_b   1.000
_cell.length_c   1.000
_cell.angle_alpha   90.00
_cell.angle_beta   90.00
_cell.angle_gamma   90.00
#
_symmetry.space_group_name_H-M   'P 1'
#
loop_
_entity.id
_entity.type
_entity.pdbx_description
1 polymer ?
#
loop_
_entity_poly.entity_id
_entity_poly.type
_entity_poly.pdbx_seq_one_letter_code
_entity_poly.pdbx_strand_id
1 'polypeptide(L)'
;MGSIPSGGTLQNNNSNVDLGNRAITIDADGGTIIAGWTNRRVSSDGEISGVGKLTIANDSSSVRLTGANTYSGGTELQGTVWGQTDTLGTGDVNLNSVTAGRGHLKNYLGSSTHSNNIIIDDTNGGRLSAGWNSDLTLDGVVSGAGTLQVEGDSGTVVLAGANTHTGNIELLATNSVLKVTGSLGSGSYAGTISGDGTFEYAGSGTQVLTGDNGYTGTTTVSAGTLVINGDNSAAIGDVTVASGATLGGTGTVGGATTISGIHAPGNSPGVQTFNNGLTYDGATIEWELVSNTDSLGDRGISFDGIDVFGGLTFTNATALKFVYGGAVNFSDGFWALDREWLVFSGASSLTGNDSQLAFDQNGASPNGLFSLISKGDDNVYLSYTAVAVPEMSSLLMAAMGIGIAGVARRRQQHKSNTRKNA
;
A
#
# COMPACT_ATOMS: atom_id res chain seq x y z
N MET A 1 -0.59 -48.58 16.29
CA MET A 1 -0.36 -47.83 15.04
C MET A 1 -1.54 -48.12 14.13
N GLY A 2 -2.23 -47.10 13.64
CA GLY A 2 -3.15 -47.26 12.51
C GLY A 2 -2.40 -46.78 11.28
N SER A 3 -2.24 -47.61 10.26
CA SER A 3 -1.75 -47.16 8.95
C SER A 3 -2.96 -46.86 8.08
N ILE A 4 -2.93 -45.78 7.30
CA ILE A 4 -3.70 -45.75 6.06
C ILE A 4 -2.90 -46.65 5.10
N PRO A 5 -3.42 -47.80 4.63
CA PRO A 5 -2.69 -48.67 3.70
C PRO A 5 -2.28 -47.88 2.44
N SER A 6 -1.30 -48.36 1.67
CA SER A 6 -0.86 -47.76 0.40
C SER A 6 -2.00 -47.25 -0.48
N GLY A 7 -2.05 -45.93 -0.69
CA GLY A 7 -3.10 -45.23 -1.44
C GLY A 7 -4.50 -45.33 -0.83
N GLY A 8 -4.58 -45.66 0.46
CA GLY A 8 -5.81 -46.03 1.16
C GLY A 8 -6.69 -44.83 1.46
N THR A 9 -7.99 -45.11 1.64
CA THR A 9 -9.00 -44.10 1.93
C THR A 9 -9.61 -44.33 3.30
N LEU A 10 -9.49 -43.36 4.20
CA LEU A 10 -10.32 -43.26 5.39
C LEU A 10 -11.62 -42.54 5.03
N GLN A 11 -12.70 -43.30 4.88
CA GLN A 11 -14.01 -42.75 4.53
C GLN A 11 -14.99 -42.85 5.69
N ASN A 12 -15.58 -41.72 6.06
CA ASN A 12 -16.62 -41.65 7.07
C ASN A 12 -18.03 -41.73 6.47
N ASN A 13 -18.73 -42.85 6.71
CA ASN A 13 -20.05 -43.09 6.12
C ASN A 13 -21.26 -42.86 7.05
N ASN A 14 -21.08 -42.61 8.35
CA ASN A 14 -22.20 -42.65 9.32
C ASN A 14 -22.33 -41.44 10.28
N SER A 15 -21.27 -40.99 10.95
CA SER A 15 -21.31 -39.98 12.03
C SER A 15 -19.95 -39.28 12.21
N ASN A 16 -19.79 -38.29 13.09
CA ASN A 16 -18.46 -37.77 13.40
C ASN A 16 -17.50 -38.90 13.82
N VAL A 17 -16.28 -38.88 13.29
CA VAL A 17 -15.21 -39.85 13.60
C VAL A 17 -14.12 -39.10 14.33
N ASP A 18 -13.76 -39.57 15.52
CA ASP A 18 -12.62 -39.07 16.27
C ASP A 18 -11.55 -40.15 16.38
N LEU A 19 -10.41 -39.90 15.76
CA LEU A 19 -9.25 -40.78 15.81
C LEU A 19 -8.45 -40.59 17.11
N GLY A 20 -8.72 -39.52 17.87
CA GLY A 20 -7.99 -39.16 19.08
C GLY A 20 -6.48 -39.02 18.83
N ASN A 21 -5.67 -39.44 19.79
CA ASN A 21 -4.20 -39.33 19.73
C ASN A 21 -3.52 -40.48 18.98
N ARG A 22 -4.22 -41.16 18.07
CA ARG A 22 -3.64 -42.28 17.31
C ARG A 22 -2.63 -41.74 16.30
N ALA A 23 -1.40 -42.22 16.38
CA ALA A 23 -0.41 -41.97 15.33
C ALA A 23 -0.81 -42.69 14.03
N ILE A 24 -0.71 -41.94 12.92
CA ILE A 24 -0.99 -42.39 11.56
C ILE A 24 0.27 -42.21 10.72
N THR A 25 0.57 -43.17 9.85
CA THR A 25 1.66 -43.05 8.87
C THR A 25 1.08 -43.17 7.47
N ILE A 26 1.48 -42.26 6.59
CA ILE A 26 1.17 -42.22 5.17
C ILE A 26 2.41 -42.68 4.39
N ASP A 27 2.28 -43.77 3.65
CA ASP A 27 3.37 -44.28 2.81
C ASP A 27 3.52 -43.49 1.50
N ALA A 28 4.46 -43.89 0.64
CA ALA A 28 4.79 -43.17 -0.59
C ALA A 28 3.62 -43.03 -1.58
N ASP A 29 2.62 -43.91 -1.51
CA ASP A 29 1.46 -43.88 -2.41
C ASP A 29 0.39 -42.87 -1.94
N GLY A 30 0.59 -42.27 -0.76
CA GLY A 30 -0.30 -41.26 -0.20
C GLY A 30 -1.49 -41.85 0.54
N GLY A 31 -2.36 -40.96 1.02
CA GLY A 31 -3.56 -41.34 1.75
C GLY A 31 -4.68 -40.33 1.54
N THR A 32 -5.93 -40.80 1.52
CA THR A 32 -7.11 -39.95 1.34
C THR A 32 -7.99 -39.98 2.59
N ILE A 33 -8.47 -38.82 3.03
CA ILE A 33 -9.54 -38.71 4.02
C ILE A 33 -10.78 -38.14 3.32
N ILE A 34 -11.90 -38.85 3.48
CA ILE A 34 -13.24 -38.46 3.03
C ILE A 34 -14.08 -38.29 4.30
N ALA A 35 -14.41 -37.05 4.65
CA ALA A 35 -15.10 -36.73 5.91
C ALA A 35 -16.61 -37.11 5.91
N GLY A 36 -17.15 -37.50 4.76
CA GLY A 36 -18.50 -37.99 4.55
C GLY A 36 -19.47 -36.93 4.02
N TRP A 37 -20.74 -37.28 3.86
CA TRP A 37 -21.81 -36.35 3.45
C TRP A 37 -22.03 -35.21 4.45
N THR A 38 -22.58 -34.09 3.98
CA THR A 38 -22.83 -32.81 4.68
C THR A 38 -22.85 -32.84 6.22
N ASN A 39 -22.09 -31.91 6.81
CA ASN A 39 -22.05 -31.62 8.26
C ASN A 39 -21.43 -32.73 9.12
N ARG A 40 -20.51 -33.52 8.55
CA ARG A 40 -19.72 -34.51 9.28
C ARG A 40 -18.29 -34.01 9.51
N ARG A 41 -17.63 -34.59 10.51
CA ARG A 41 -16.24 -34.30 10.84
C ARG A 41 -15.43 -35.56 11.08
N VAL A 42 -14.21 -35.58 10.54
CA VAL A 42 -13.13 -36.47 10.98
C VAL A 42 -12.15 -35.64 11.81
N SER A 43 -11.82 -36.05 13.03
CA SER A 43 -10.80 -35.39 13.85
C SER A 43 -9.61 -36.32 14.13
N SER A 44 -8.41 -35.76 14.11
CA SER A 44 -7.18 -36.41 14.57
C SER A 44 -6.36 -35.43 15.39
N ASP A 45 -6.03 -35.86 16.61
CA ASP A 45 -5.16 -35.12 17.54
C ASP A 45 -3.77 -35.78 17.63
N GLY A 46 -3.61 -36.99 17.09
CA GLY A 46 -2.33 -37.69 16.97
C GLY A 46 -1.53 -37.27 15.73
N GLU A 47 -0.21 -37.48 15.79
CA GLU A 47 0.72 -37.22 14.69
C GLU A 47 0.37 -38.06 13.45
N ILE A 48 0.28 -37.38 12.31
CA ILE A 48 0.31 -37.96 10.97
C ILE A 48 1.74 -37.77 10.43
N SER A 49 2.39 -38.85 10.05
CA SER A 49 3.79 -38.90 9.61
C SER A 49 3.94 -39.61 8.27
N GLY A 50 5.14 -39.57 7.67
CA GLY A 50 5.47 -40.34 6.47
C GLY A 50 5.77 -39.51 5.24
N VAL A 51 6.02 -40.15 4.10
CA VAL A 51 6.52 -39.46 2.90
C VAL A 51 5.42 -39.14 1.88
N GLY A 52 4.24 -39.73 2.05
CA GLY A 52 3.13 -39.56 1.12
C GLY A 52 2.39 -38.23 1.22
N LYS A 53 1.65 -37.95 0.16
CA LYS A 53 0.68 -36.85 0.10
C LYS A 53 -0.58 -37.21 0.89
N LEU A 54 -1.12 -36.26 1.65
CA LEU A 54 -2.44 -36.36 2.26
C LEU A 54 -3.48 -35.64 1.39
N THR A 55 -4.50 -36.35 0.92
CA THR A 55 -5.63 -35.75 0.21
C THR A 55 -6.85 -35.66 1.12
N ILE A 56 -7.44 -34.47 1.23
CA ILE A 56 -8.72 -34.24 1.90
C ILE A 56 -9.76 -33.96 0.82
N ALA A 57 -10.61 -34.96 0.57
CA ALA A 57 -11.55 -34.93 -0.55
C ALA A 57 -12.74 -33.98 -0.30
N ASN A 58 -13.36 -33.54 -1.40
CA ASN A 58 -14.54 -32.68 -1.38
C ASN A 58 -15.83 -33.49 -1.17
N ASP A 59 -16.52 -33.27 -0.05
CA ASP A 59 -17.81 -33.91 0.26
C ASP A 59 -18.75 -33.03 1.11
N SER A 60 -18.50 -31.71 1.16
CA SER A 60 -19.19 -30.74 2.04
C SER A 60 -19.04 -31.00 3.54
N SER A 61 -18.02 -31.75 3.95
CA SER A 61 -17.66 -31.99 5.35
C SER A 61 -16.29 -31.40 5.71
N SER A 62 -15.90 -31.55 6.98
CA SER A 62 -14.65 -30.97 7.52
C SER A 62 -13.71 -32.03 8.09
N VAL A 63 -12.41 -31.82 7.94
CA VAL A 63 -11.38 -32.57 8.67
C VAL A 63 -10.72 -31.64 9.67
N ARG A 64 -10.61 -32.07 10.93
CA ARG A 64 -9.92 -31.32 11.98
C ARG A 64 -8.61 -32.01 12.31
N LEU A 65 -7.51 -31.31 12.10
CA LEU A 65 -6.17 -31.77 12.45
C LEU A 65 -5.60 -30.85 13.52
N THR A 66 -5.20 -31.42 14.66
CA THR A 66 -4.58 -30.66 15.76
C THR A 66 -3.23 -31.23 16.19
N GLY A 67 -2.90 -32.45 15.75
CA GLY A 67 -1.59 -33.04 15.97
C GLY A 67 -0.49 -32.31 15.19
N ALA A 68 0.72 -32.27 15.76
CA ALA A 68 1.93 -31.82 15.06
C ALA A 68 2.28 -32.86 13.99
N ASN A 69 1.93 -32.57 12.74
CA ASN A 69 2.03 -33.53 11.65
C ASN A 69 3.36 -33.35 10.90
N THR A 70 4.03 -34.46 10.58
CA THR A 70 5.40 -34.48 10.03
C THR A 70 5.47 -35.07 8.63
N TYR A 71 4.34 -35.39 8.01
CA TYR A 71 4.35 -35.95 6.66
C TYR A 71 4.87 -34.94 5.63
N SER A 72 5.68 -35.42 4.68
CA SER A 72 6.45 -34.54 3.78
C SER A 72 5.92 -34.46 2.35
N GLY A 73 4.99 -35.33 1.95
CA GLY A 73 4.47 -35.38 0.59
C GLY A 73 3.47 -34.28 0.22
N GLY A 74 3.22 -33.34 1.14
CA GLY A 74 2.27 -32.25 0.98
C GLY A 74 0.82 -32.64 1.26
N THR A 75 -0.05 -31.65 1.18
CA THR A 75 -1.48 -31.78 1.43
C THR A 75 -2.27 -31.28 0.22
N GLU A 76 -3.29 -32.01 -0.21
CA GLU A 76 -4.22 -31.57 -1.24
C GLU A 76 -5.61 -31.41 -0.64
N LEU A 77 -6.11 -30.18 -0.60
CA LEU A 77 -7.39 -29.80 -0.03
C LEU A 77 -8.39 -29.58 -1.15
N GLN A 78 -9.34 -30.50 -1.26
CA GLN A 78 -10.52 -30.35 -2.10
C GLN A 78 -11.76 -30.04 -1.23
N GLY A 79 -11.69 -30.32 0.08
CA GLY A 79 -12.68 -29.97 1.10
C GLY A 79 -12.18 -28.94 2.11
N THR A 80 -12.87 -28.86 3.25
CA THR A 80 -12.49 -27.96 4.36
C THR A 80 -11.62 -28.67 5.38
N VAL A 81 -10.47 -28.07 5.72
CA VAL A 81 -9.64 -28.47 6.86
C VAL A 81 -9.62 -27.39 7.92
N TRP A 82 -9.83 -27.81 9.16
CA TRP A 82 -9.68 -27.01 10.36
C TRP A 82 -8.33 -27.37 10.98
N GLY A 83 -7.37 -26.45 10.90
CA GLY A 83 -5.98 -26.67 11.32
C GLY A 83 -5.55 -25.75 12.45
N GLN A 84 -4.52 -26.19 13.18
CA GLN A 84 -3.71 -25.37 14.07
C GLN A 84 -2.32 -25.17 13.44
N THR A 85 -1.43 -24.45 14.12
CA THR A 85 -0.06 -24.24 13.69
C THR A 85 0.58 -25.54 13.19
N ASP A 86 1.11 -25.50 11.96
CA ASP A 86 1.82 -26.59 11.29
C ASP A 86 1.09 -27.96 11.28
N THR A 87 -0.25 -27.97 11.28
CA THR A 87 -1.01 -29.24 11.25
C THR A 87 -1.11 -29.88 9.86
N LEU A 88 -0.49 -29.32 8.82
CA LEU A 88 -0.62 -29.78 7.43
C LEU A 88 0.63 -30.45 6.87
N GLY A 89 1.48 -30.98 7.77
CA GLY A 89 2.76 -31.56 7.39
C GLY A 89 3.76 -30.49 6.97
N THR A 90 4.86 -30.91 6.34
CA THR A 90 5.96 -30.01 5.96
C THR A 90 6.01 -29.68 4.47
N GLY A 91 5.20 -30.34 3.65
CA GLY A 91 5.14 -30.11 2.20
C GLY A 91 4.18 -28.99 1.81
N ASP A 92 4.05 -28.73 0.51
CA ASP A 92 3.11 -27.73 0.00
C ASP A 92 1.65 -28.12 0.29
N VAL A 93 0.78 -27.11 0.45
CA VAL A 93 -0.66 -27.28 0.60
C VAL A 93 -1.35 -26.75 -0.66
N ASN A 94 -1.97 -27.64 -1.41
CA ASN A 94 -2.70 -27.30 -2.62
C ASN A 94 -4.18 -27.10 -2.29
N LEU A 95 -4.75 -25.93 -2.58
CA LEU A 95 -6.18 -25.62 -2.37
C LEU A 95 -7.02 -25.77 -3.65
N ASN A 96 -6.44 -26.36 -4.70
CA ASN A 96 -7.15 -26.63 -5.94
C ASN A 96 -8.23 -27.70 -5.70
N SER A 97 -9.44 -27.42 -6.17
CA SER A 97 -10.55 -28.37 -6.23
C SER A 97 -10.89 -28.75 -7.67
N VAL A 98 -10.84 -30.07 -7.92
CA VAL A 98 -11.27 -30.72 -9.17
C VAL A 98 -12.81 -30.82 -9.33
N THR A 99 -13.59 -30.35 -8.35
CA THR A 99 -15.07 -30.37 -8.35
C THR A 99 -15.62 -29.00 -7.94
N ALA A 100 -16.94 -28.76 -8.01
CA ALA A 100 -17.57 -27.46 -7.74
C ALA A 100 -17.38 -26.86 -6.32
N GLY A 101 -16.57 -27.48 -5.46
CA GLY A 101 -16.06 -26.86 -4.22
C GLY A 101 -14.69 -26.21 -4.44
N ARG A 102 -14.10 -25.73 -3.35
CA ARG A 102 -12.80 -25.03 -3.32
C ARG A 102 -12.03 -25.61 -2.13
N GLY A 103 -10.72 -25.80 -2.25
CA GLY A 103 -9.91 -26.14 -1.09
C GLY A 103 -10.02 -25.04 -0.04
N HIS A 104 -10.27 -25.42 1.20
CA HIS A 104 -10.54 -24.46 2.26
C HIS A 104 -9.71 -24.78 3.50
N LEU A 105 -8.74 -23.92 3.78
CA LEU A 105 -8.00 -23.93 5.04
C LEU A 105 -8.63 -22.94 6.00
N LYS A 106 -9.10 -23.45 7.14
CA LYS A 106 -9.72 -22.69 8.20
C LYS A 106 -8.95 -22.83 9.49
N ASN A 107 -8.75 -21.73 10.19
CA ASN A 107 -8.14 -21.72 11.51
C ASN A 107 -8.99 -22.49 12.54
N TYR A 108 -8.35 -23.18 13.49
CA TYR A 108 -9.00 -23.92 14.56
C TYR A 108 -8.52 -23.51 15.95
N LEU A 109 -9.37 -22.80 16.71
CA LEU A 109 -9.16 -22.41 18.11
C LEU A 109 -7.79 -21.75 18.38
N GLY A 110 -7.77 -20.41 18.40
CA GLY A 110 -6.55 -19.63 18.66
C GLY A 110 -5.79 -19.31 17.38
N SER A 111 -4.85 -18.37 17.44
CA SER A 111 -4.09 -17.98 16.25
C SER A 111 -3.17 -19.12 15.80
N SER A 112 -3.07 -19.33 14.49
CA SER A 112 -2.20 -20.35 13.90
C SER A 112 -1.21 -19.73 12.92
N THR A 113 -0.07 -20.40 12.78
CA THR A 113 0.95 -20.08 11.78
C THR A 113 1.27 -21.33 10.99
N HIS A 114 1.26 -21.24 9.66
CA HIS A 114 1.65 -22.35 8.79
C HIS A 114 2.87 -21.97 7.97
N SER A 115 3.90 -22.80 8.04
CA SER A 115 5.12 -22.64 7.23
C SER A 115 4.96 -23.17 5.79
N ASN A 116 3.86 -23.86 5.51
CA ASN A 116 3.60 -24.46 4.20
C ASN A 116 3.46 -23.39 3.11
N ASN A 117 4.01 -23.64 1.92
CA ASN A 117 3.56 -22.90 0.74
C ASN A 117 2.12 -23.28 0.42
N ILE A 118 1.33 -22.32 -0.03
CA ILE A 118 -0.05 -22.53 -0.45
C ILE A 118 -0.15 -22.35 -1.96
N ILE A 119 -0.71 -23.33 -2.66
CA ILE A 119 -0.86 -23.32 -4.11
C ILE A 119 -2.34 -23.16 -4.47
N ILE A 120 -2.66 -22.15 -5.30
CA ILE A 120 -4.01 -21.83 -5.78
C ILE A 120 -3.95 -21.56 -7.29
N ASP A 121 -4.02 -22.60 -8.11
CA ASP A 121 -3.81 -22.56 -9.56
C ASP A 121 -5.06 -22.83 -10.40
N ASP A 122 -6.12 -23.42 -9.85
CA ASP A 122 -7.29 -23.76 -10.65
C ASP A 122 -8.31 -22.61 -10.77
N THR A 123 -9.25 -22.77 -11.70
CA THR A 123 -10.29 -21.76 -11.98
C THR A 123 -11.32 -21.63 -10.86
N ASN A 124 -11.46 -22.62 -9.99
CA ASN A 124 -12.36 -22.56 -8.85
C ASN A 124 -11.72 -21.75 -7.72
N GLY A 125 -10.39 -21.78 -7.61
CA GLY A 125 -9.52 -21.15 -6.62
C GLY A 125 -9.58 -21.78 -5.23
N GLY A 126 -8.97 -21.12 -4.24
CA GLY A 126 -8.79 -21.61 -2.87
C GLY A 126 -9.28 -20.61 -1.82
N ARG A 127 -9.65 -21.09 -0.63
CA ARG A 127 -10.20 -20.28 0.46
C ARG A 127 -9.32 -20.38 1.71
N LEU A 128 -9.03 -19.22 2.28
CA LEU A 128 -8.40 -19.07 3.59
C LEU A 128 -9.40 -18.43 4.53
N SER A 129 -9.54 -18.99 5.73
CA SER A 129 -10.50 -18.52 6.72
C SER A 129 -9.85 -18.36 8.09
N ALA A 130 -9.73 -17.12 8.54
CA ALA A 130 -9.46 -16.82 9.93
C ALA A 130 -10.74 -17.00 10.76
N GLY A 131 -10.63 -17.18 12.08
CA GLY A 131 -11.84 -17.36 12.87
C GLY A 131 -11.68 -17.30 14.37
N TRP A 132 -12.78 -16.96 15.05
CA TRP A 132 -12.86 -16.83 16.51
C TRP A 132 -11.86 -15.82 17.07
N ASN A 133 -11.84 -14.60 16.51
CA ASN A 133 -10.90 -13.53 16.89
C ASN A 133 -9.43 -13.99 16.86
N SER A 134 -9.11 -14.93 15.97
CA SER A 134 -7.79 -15.55 15.91
C SER A 134 -7.29 -15.57 14.48
N ASP A 135 -6.02 -15.18 14.32
CA ASP A 135 -5.41 -14.99 13.02
C ASP A 135 -4.97 -16.32 12.41
N LEU A 136 -5.11 -16.42 11.09
CA LEU A 136 -4.48 -17.45 10.27
C LEU A 136 -3.26 -16.82 9.59
N THR A 137 -2.06 -17.15 10.03
CA THR A 137 -0.81 -16.64 9.45
C THR A 137 -0.18 -17.67 8.52
N LEU A 138 0.21 -17.25 7.33
CA LEU A 138 0.94 -18.04 6.35
C LEU A 138 2.33 -17.44 6.14
N ASP A 139 3.36 -18.12 6.64
CA ASP A 139 4.76 -17.74 6.47
C ASP A 139 5.31 -18.22 5.11
N GLY A 140 4.78 -19.36 4.63
CA GLY A 140 5.09 -19.87 3.30
C GLY A 140 4.52 -18.99 2.18
N VAL A 141 5.02 -19.22 0.96
CA VAL A 141 4.58 -18.46 -0.22
C VAL A 141 3.19 -18.92 -0.64
N VAL A 142 2.25 -17.97 -0.79
CA VAL A 142 1.02 -18.20 -1.55
C VAL A 142 1.27 -17.93 -3.03
N SER A 143 0.97 -18.90 -3.89
CA SER A 143 1.22 -18.83 -5.33
C SER A 143 -0.01 -19.21 -6.16
N GLY A 144 0.09 -18.96 -7.46
CA GLY A 144 -0.85 -19.41 -8.47
C GLY A 144 -1.85 -18.37 -8.96
N ALA A 145 -2.64 -18.74 -9.96
CA ALA A 145 -3.51 -17.84 -10.71
C ALA A 145 -5.01 -17.96 -10.40
N GLY A 146 -5.42 -18.95 -9.61
CA GLY A 146 -6.81 -19.12 -9.20
C GLY A 146 -7.27 -18.02 -8.24
N THR A 147 -8.57 -17.82 -8.05
CA THR A 147 -9.05 -16.82 -7.09
C THR A 147 -8.70 -17.22 -5.65
N LEU A 148 -8.10 -16.34 -4.86
CA LEU A 148 -7.99 -16.48 -3.41
C LEU A 148 -9.20 -15.84 -2.73
N GLN A 149 -10.00 -16.65 -2.03
CA GLN A 149 -11.05 -16.15 -1.16
C GLN A 149 -10.54 -15.99 0.27
N VAL A 150 -10.82 -14.84 0.86
CA VAL A 150 -10.50 -14.52 2.26
C VAL A 150 -11.81 -14.40 3.03
N GLU A 151 -11.97 -15.26 4.02
CA GLU A 151 -13.01 -15.17 5.03
C GLU A 151 -12.39 -14.82 6.38
N GLY A 152 -12.98 -13.86 7.09
CA GLY A 152 -12.64 -13.62 8.49
C GLY A 152 -13.86 -13.87 9.34
N ASP A 153 -13.89 -14.97 10.09
CA ASP A 153 -14.85 -15.12 11.20
C ASP A 153 -14.32 -14.34 12.43
N SER A 154 -14.13 -13.02 12.26
CA SER A 154 -13.59 -12.03 13.21
C SER A 154 -12.08 -12.04 13.52
N GLY A 155 -11.30 -12.89 12.86
CA GLY A 155 -9.83 -12.84 12.87
C GLY A 155 -9.25 -12.35 11.53
N THR A 156 -7.92 -12.29 11.43
CA THR A 156 -7.21 -11.83 10.23
C THR A 156 -6.56 -12.99 9.48
N VAL A 157 -6.69 -13.03 8.15
CA VAL A 157 -5.80 -13.85 7.32
C VAL A 157 -4.55 -13.02 7.04
N VAL A 158 -3.40 -13.48 7.54
CA VAL A 158 -2.11 -12.81 7.41
C VAL A 158 -1.25 -13.55 6.38
N LEU A 159 -0.87 -12.86 5.31
CA LEU A 159 0.10 -13.35 4.34
C LEU A 159 1.47 -12.73 4.65
N ALA A 160 2.35 -13.52 5.27
CA ALA A 160 3.67 -13.09 5.73
C ALA A 160 4.79 -13.39 4.72
N GLY A 161 4.60 -14.39 3.86
CA GLY A 161 5.55 -14.71 2.79
C GLY A 161 5.63 -13.65 1.69
N ALA A 162 6.68 -13.72 0.88
CA ALA A 162 6.77 -12.99 -0.39
C ALA A 162 5.90 -13.69 -1.45
N ASN A 163 4.59 -13.43 -1.42
CA ASN A 163 3.61 -14.17 -2.22
C ASN A 163 3.75 -13.85 -3.71
N THR A 164 3.67 -14.89 -4.53
CA THR A 164 3.74 -14.83 -6.00
C THR A 164 2.38 -15.05 -6.65
N HIS A 165 1.31 -15.11 -5.85
CA HIS A 165 -0.07 -15.21 -6.31
C HIS A 165 -0.40 -14.09 -7.32
N THR A 166 -1.01 -14.46 -8.44
CA THR A 166 -1.39 -13.56 -9.54
C THR A 166 -2.89 -13.54 -9.82
N GLY A 167 -3.65 -14.45 -9.19
CA GLY A 167 -5.11 -14.50 -9.32
C GLY A 167 -5.80 -13.31 -8.67
N ASN A 168 -7.13 -13.30 -8.66
CA ASN A 168 -7.89 -12.29 -7.94
C ASN A 168 -8.00 -12.65 -6.45
N ILE A 169 -8.18 -11.64 -5.60
CA ILE A 169 -8.49 -11.81 -4.18
C ILE A 169 -9.92 -11.33 -3.93
N GLU A 170 -10.73 -12.16 -3.27
CA GLU A 170 -12.10 -11.85 -2.89
C GLU A 170 -12.26 -11.86 -1.36
N LEU A 171 -12.57 -10.70 -0.79
CA LEU A 171 -12.81 -10.48 0.64
C LEU A 171 -14.31 -10.69 0.92
N LEU A 172 -14.68 -11.92 1.31
CA LEU A 172 -16.06 -12.42 1.19
C LEU A 172 -17.11 -11.73 2.08
N ALA A 173 -16.71 -11.01 3.12
CA ALA A 173 -17.64 -10.38 4.05
C ALA A 173 -17.00 -9.16 4.74
N THR A 174 -17.81 -8.32 5.38
CA THR A 174 -17.35 -7.12 6.10
C THR A 174 -16.37 -7.40 7.24
N ASN A 175 -16.41 -8.61 7.80
CA ASN A 175 -15.49 -9.08 8.82
C ASN A 175 -14.28 -9.84 8.25
N SER A 176 -14.18 -10.01 6.92
CA SER A 176 -12.96 -10.48 6.28
C SER A 176 -11.87 -9.41 6.39
N VAL A 177 -10.72 -9.79 6.94
CA VAL A 177 -9.53 -8.94 6.99
C VAL A 177 -8.39 -9.71 6.33
N LEU A 178 -7.84 -9.12 5.27
CA LEU A 178 -6.58 -9.56 4.68
C LEU A 178 -5.47 -8.61 5.12
N LYS A 179 -4.48 -9.14 5.83
CA LYS A 179 -3.27 -8.42 6.19
C LYS A 179 -2.06 -8.98 5.43
N VAL A 180 -1.30 -8.10 4.79
CA VAL A 180 -0.08 -8.47 4.08
C VAL A 180 1.11 -7.89 4.82
N THR A 181 1.94 -8.76 5.40
CA THR A 181 3.22 -8.39 6.05
C THR A 181 4.43 -8.75 5.20
N GLY A 182 4.25 -9.64 4.22
CA GLY A 182 5.20 -9.84 3.13
C GLY A 182 4.86 -8.98 1.91
N SER A 183 4.57 -9.62 0.77
CA SER A 183 4.14 -8.96 -0.46
C SER A 183 3.10 -9.77 -1.22
N LEU A 184 2.34 -9.13 -2.10
CA LEU A 184 1.50 -9.73 -3.13
C LEU A 184 2.16 -9.58 -4.51
N GLY A 185 2.02 -10.58 -5.39
CA GLY A 185 2.53 -10.50 -6.76
C GLY A 185 4.02 -10.18 -6.86
N SER A 186 4.84 -10.64 -5.90
CA SER A 186 6.26 -10.26 -5.80
C SER A 186 6.49 -8.73 -5.66
N GLY A 187 5.58 -8.03 -4.98
CA GLY A 187 5.65 -6.59 -4.75
C GLY A 187 4.92 -5.75 -5.81
N SER A 188 4.43 -6.36 -6.89
CA SER A 188 3.56 -5.70 -7.88
C SER A 188 2.39 -6.60 -8.24
N TYR A 189 1.21 -6.25 -7.74
CA TYR A 189 0.03 -7.09 -7.83
C TYR A 189 -0.98 -6.52 -8.83
N ALA A 190 -1.20 -7.27 -9.91
CA ALA A 190 -2.11 -6.92 -11.00
C ALA A 190 -3.49 -7.57 -10.90
N GLY A 191 -3.66 -8.56 -10.02
CA GLY A 191 -4.96 -9.12 -9.69
C GLY A 191 -5.86 -8.08 -9.04
N THR A 192 -7.17 -8.26 -9.14
CA THR A 192 -8.12 -7.38 -8.44
C THR A 192 -8.32 -7.86 -7.00
N ILE A 193 -8.49 -6.92 -6.08
CA ILE A 193 -9.01 -7.17 -4.73
C ILE A 193 -10.45 -6.66 -4.71
N SER A 194 -11.41 -7.50 -4.32
CA SER A 194 -12.84 -7.17 -4.33
C SER A 194 -13.56 -7.67 -3.08
N GLY A 195 -14.84 -7.31 -2.92
CA GLY A 195 -15.71 -7.79 -1.84
C GLY A 195 -15.99 -6.74 -0.78
N ASP A 196 -16.35 -7.17 0.43
CA ASP A 196 -16.79 -6.24 1.50
C ASP A 196 -15.79 -6.08 2.63
N GLY A 197 -14.71 -6.86 2.61
CA GLY A 197 -13.72 -6.89 3.68
C GLY A 197 -12.67 -5.78 3.62
N THR A 198 -11.80 -5.79 4.62
CA THR A 198 -10.72 -4.84 4.84
C THR A 198 -9.40 -5.35 4.27
N PHE A 199 -8.62 -4.43 3.69
CA PHE A 199 -7.25 -4.66 3.26
C PHE A 199 -6.26 -3.89 4.17
N GLU A 200 -5.33 -4.61 4.80
CA GLU A 200 -4.23 -4.03 5.57
C GLU A 200 -2.89 -4.35 4.91
N TYR A 201 -2.11 -3.32 4.60
CA TYR A 201 -0.70 -3.46 4.25
C TYR A 201 0.18 -3.09 5.44
N ALA A 202 1.04 -4.02 5.85
CA ALA A 202 1.95 -3.89 6.97
C ALA A 202 3.33 -4.49 6.65
N GLY A 203 3.68 -4.54 5.35
CA GLY A 203 4.98 -5.00 4.90
C GLY A 203 6.08 -3.97 5.13
N SER A 204 7.34 -4.42 5.12
CA SER A 204 8.49 -3.52 5.26
C SER A 204 8.95 -2.90 3.93
N GLY A 205 8.44 -3.39 2.80
CA GLY A 205 8.83 -2.95 1.46
C GLY A 205 7.76 -2.14 0.75
N THR A 206 7.93 -1.98 -0.55
CA THR A 206 6.93 -1.38 -1.44
C THR A 206 6.00 -2.45 -1.99
N GLN A 207 4.69 -2.22 -1.86
CA GLN A 207 3.66 -2.96 -2.56
C GLN A 207 2.98 -2.05 -3.58
N VAL A 208 3.05 -2.44 -4.85
CA VAL A 208 2.33 -1.79 -5.95
C VAL A 208 1.05 -2.56 -6.23
N LEU A 209 -0.10 -1.86 -6.25
CA LEU A 209 -1.37 -2.37 -6.75
C LEU A 209 -1.66 -1.74 -8.11
N THR A 210 -1.72 -2.56 -9.16
CA THR A 210 -2.02 -2.11 -10.52
C THR A 210 -3.39 -2.57 -11.02
N GLY A 211 -4.02 -3.52 -10.32
CA GLY A 211 -5.37 -3.98 -10.65
C GLY A 211 -6.45 -2.99 -10.21
N ASP A 212 -7.62 -3.08 -10.85
CA ASP A 212 -8.79 -2.28 -10.50
C ASP A 212 -9.49 -2.87 -9.28
N ASN A 213 -9.28 -2.27 -8.11
CA ASN A 213 -9.78 -2.82 -6.86
C ASN A 213 -11.18 -2.30 -6.54
N GLY A 214 -12.02 -3.17 -5.99
CA GLY A 214 -13.43 -2.91 -5.73
C GLY A 214 -13.92 -3.48 -4.40
N TYR A 215 -13.09 -3.41 -3.36
CA TYR A 215 -13.49 -3.81 -2.01
C TYR A 215 -14.08 -2.63 -1.22
N THR A 216 -15.14 -2.86 -0.45
CA THR A 216 -15.87 -1.78 0.24
C THR A 216 -15.42 -1.53 1.67
N GLY A 217 -14.67 -2.46 2.27
CA GLY A 217 -14.07 -2.27 3.59
C GLY A 217 -12.84 -1.35 3.54
N THR A 218 -12.32 -1.01 4.72
CA THR A 218 -11.25 -0.01 4.86
C THR A 218 -9.93 -0.46 4.24
N THR A 219 -9.10 0.50 3.88
CA THR A 219 -7.67 0.30 3.58
C THR A 219 -6.83 0.84 4.73
N THR A 220 -5.95 0.02 5.30
CA THR A 220 -4.99 0.47 6.32
C THR A 220 -3.57 0.24 5.85
N VAL A 221 -2.74 1.28 5.87
CA VAL A 221 -1.30 1.19 5.63
C VAL A 221 -0.58 1.40 6.96
N SER A 222 -0.24 0.30 7.62
CA SER A 222 0.35 0.29 8.96
C SER A 222 1.88 0.44 8.92
N ALA A 223 2.52 0.00 7.82
CA ALA A 223 3.97 0.08 7.61
C ALA A 223 4.32 -0.01 6.11
N GLY A 224 5.56 0.35 5.76
CA GLY A 224 6.09 0.25 4.40
C GLY A 224 5.42 1.23 3.43
N THR A 225 5.47 0.91 2.14
CA THR A 225 4.96 1.78 1.07
C THR A 225 3.81 1.13 0.31
N LEU A 226 2.63 1.72 0.49
CA LEU A 226 1.40 1.67 -0.29
C LEU A 226 1.47 2.34 -1.68
N VAL A 227 1.72 1.68 -2.81
CA VAL A 227 1.62 2.33 -4.15
C VAL A 227 0.34 1.91 -4.87
N ILE A 228 -0.56 2.87 -5.12
CA ILE A 228 -1.79 2.65 -5.89
C ILE A 228 -1.60 3.21 -7.30
N ASN A 229 -1.45 2.32 -8.28
CA ASN A 229 -1.32 2.66 -9.71
C ASN A 229 -2.54 2.23 -10.54
N GLY A 230 -3.38 1.33 -10.02
CA GLY A 230 -4.65 0.94 -10.63
C GLY A 230 -5.81 1.89 -10.30
N ASP A 231 -7.02 1.53 -10.75
CA ASP A 231 -8.24 2.26 -10.40
C ASP A 231 -8.92 1.67 -9.15
N ASN A 232 -8.84 2.38 -8.02
CA ASN A 232 -9.58 2.02 -6.81
C ASN A 232 -10.85 2.85 -6.63
N SER A 233 -11.42 3.43 -7.70
CA SER A 233 -12.68 4.20 -7.64
C SER A 233 -13.85 3.39 -7.06
N ALA A 234 -13.85 2.07 -7.25
CA ALA A 234 -14.83 1.15 -6.68
C ALA A 234 -14.47 0.67 -5.27
N ALA A 235 -13.23 0.89 -4.80
CA ALA A 235 -12.85 0.60 -3.42
C ALA A 235 -13.11 1.81 -2.52
N ILE A 236 -14.32 1.83 -1.96
CA ILE A 236 -14.92 3.01 -1.34
C ILE A 236 -14.67 3.15 0.16
N GLY A 237 -14.11 2.12 0.81
CA GLY A 237 -13.83 2.17 2.25
C GLY A 237 -12.72 3.16 2.58
N ASP A 238 -12.80 3.77 3.77
CA ASP A 238 -11.84 4.77 4.21
C ASP A 238 -10.40 4.25 4.16
N VAL A 239 -9.46 5.13 3.79
CA VAL A 239 -8.04 4.86 3.72
C VAL A 239 -7.33 5.55 4.87
N THR A 240 -6.54 4.80 5.62
CA THR A 240 -5.71 5.33 6.72
C THR A 240 -4.25 4.98 6.49
N VAL A 241 -3.36 5.96 6.63
CA VAL A 241 -1.90 5.79 6.50
C VAL A 241 -1.26 6.18 7.82
N ALA A 242 -0.74 5.19 8.54
CA ALA A 242 -0.13 5.37 9.84
C ALA A 242 1.16 6.18 9.77
N SER A 243 1.56 6.77 10.90
CA SER A 243 2.87 7.40 11.03
C SER A 243 3.99 6.38 10.73
N GLY A 244 4.94 6.77 9.88
CA GLY A 244 6.03 5.89 9.42
C GLY A 244 5.69 5.00 8.22
N ALA A 245 4.43 4.98 7.76
CA ALA A 245 4.03 4.36 6.51
C ALA A 245 3.94 5.41 5.38
N THR A 246 3.97 4.94 4.13
CA THR A 246 3.90 5.79 2.93
C THR A 246 2.74 5.35 2.04
N LEU A 247 1.98 6.32 1.53
CA LEU A 247 1.08 6.15 0.39
C LEU A 247 1.64 6.88 -0.83
N GLY A 248 1.51 6.30 -2.02
CA GLY A 248 1.91 6.93 -3.28
C GLY A 248 1.23 6.29 -4.48
N GLY A 249 1.76 6.57 -5.67
CA GLY A 249 1.29 6.03 -6.95
C GLY A 249 0.55 7.03 -7.83
N THR A 250 0.26 6.62 -9.06
CA THR A 250 -0.40 7.45 -10.10
C THR A 250 -1.88 7.13 -10.31
N GLY A 251 -2.43 6.23 -9.50
CA GLY A 251 -3.77 5.70 -9.64
C GLY A 251 -4.84 6.54 -8.95
N THR A 252 -6.04 5.98 -8.90
CA THR A 252 -7.20 6.57 -8.21
C THR A 252 -7.38 5.90 -6.85
N VAL A 253 -7.62 6.70 -5.81
CA VAL A 253 -8.03 6.28 -4.48
C VAL A 253 -9.51 6.59 -4.28
N GLY A 254 -10.31 5.55 -4.03
CA GLY A 254 -11.76 5.67 -3.91
C GLY A 254 -12.19 6.31 -2.59
N GLY A 255 -11.90 5.69 -1.46
CA GLY A 255 -12.36 6.12 -0.14
C GLY A 255 -11.78 7.44 0.38
N ALA A 256 -12.43 8.01 1.41
CA ALA A 256 -11.90 9.17 2.11
C ALA A 256 -10.57 8.81 2.78
N THR A 257 -9.55 9.64 2.59
CA THR A 257 -8.17 9.32 2.97
C THR A 257 -7.70 10.20 4.11
N THR A 258 -7.12 9.59 5.15
CA THR A 258 -6.37 10.26 6.21
C THR A 258 -4.93 9.77 6.21
N ILE A 259 -3.98 10.71 6.10
CA ILE A 259 -2.56 10.43 6.10
C ILE A 259 -1.93 11.07 7.33
N SER A 260 -1.33 10.24 8.20
CA SER A 260 -0.47 10.67 9.31
C SER A 260 1.01 10.32 9.06
N GLY A 261 1.30 9.58 7.99
CA GLY A 261 2.64 9.20 7.54
C GLY A 261 3.16 10.09 6.41
N ILE A 262 3.68 9.44 5.36
CA ILE A 262 4.20 10.10 4.16
C ILE A 262 3.20 9.92 3.02
N HIS A 263 2.97 10.99 2.26
CA HIS A 263 2.34 10.93 0.95
C HIS A 263 3.38 11.28 -0.10
N ALA A 264 3.73 10.31 -0.95
CA ALA A 264 4.65 10.44 -2.07
C ALA A 264 3.85 10.24 -3.37
N PRO A 265 3.06 11.24 -3.81
CA PRO A 265 2.22 11.11 -5.00
C PRO A 265 3.04 10.75 -6.23
N GLY A 266 2.45 9.94 -7.12
CA GLY A 266 3.04 9.54 -8.38
C GLY A 266 3.93 8.29 -8.32
N ASN A 267 4.59 8.00 -9.44
CA ASN A 267 5.77 7.12 -9.52
C ASN A 267 7.01 7.99 -9.80
N SER A 268 6.99 9.22 -9.28
CA SER A 268 8.12 10.14 -9.23
C SER A 268 8.68 10.64 -10.58
N PRO A 269 8.11 11.72 -11.19
CA PRO A 269 6.86 12.39 -10.83
C PRO A 269 5.58 11.72 -11.37
N GLY A 270 4.41 12.12 -10.86
CA GLY A 270 3.11 11.66 -11.34
C GLY A 270 1.91 12.45 -10.79
N VAL A 271 0.70 12.07 -11.19
CA VAL A 271 -0.55 12.59 -10.59
C VAL A 271 -1.25 11.46 -9.85
N GLN A 272 -1.55 11.67 -8.56
CA GLN A 272 -2.41 10.77 -7.79
C GLN A 272 -3.80 11.39 -7.63
N THR A 273 -4.84 10.57 -7.79
CA THR A 273 -6.24 11.04 -7.74
C THR A 273 -6.94 10.50 -6.50
N PHE A 274 -7.66 11.37 -5.79
CA PHE A 274 -8.54 11.02 -4.67
C PHE A 274 -9.98 11.38 -5.05
N ASN A 275 -10.87 10.38 -5.11
CA ASN A 275 -12.28 10.61 -5.46
C ASN A 275 -13.11 11.17 -4.30
N ASN A 276 -12.58 11.14 -3.08
CA ASN A 276 -13.20 11.64 -1.87
C ASN A 276 -12.26 12.61 -1.13
N GLY A 277 -12.63 12.99 0.10
CA GLY A 277 -11.83 13.92 0.90
C GLY A 277 -10.45 13.38 1.24
N LEU A 278 -9.47 14.28 1.31
CA LEU A 278 -8.08 14.01 1.69
C LEU A 278 -7.73 14.85 2.93
N THR A 279 -7.33 14.17 4.00
CA THR A 279 -6.90 14.79 5.26
C THR A 279 -5.44 14.48 5.53
N TYR A 280 -4.64 15.51 5.73
CA TYR A 280 -3.29 15.40 6.27
C TYR A 280 -3.29 15.71 7.76
N ASP A 281 -2.90 14.71 8.55
CA ASP A 281 -2.90 14.74 10.01
C ASP A 281 -1.47 14.61 10.54
N GLY A 282 -0.69 15.68 10.40
CA GLY A 282 0.72 15.69 10.82
C GLY A 282 1.64 14.97 9.83
N ALA A 283 1.23 14.89 8.56
CA ALA A 283 1.92 14.14 7.52
C ALA A 283 3.16 14.86 6.96
N THR A 284 3.92 14.14 6.14
CA THR A 284 4.85 14.73 5.17
C THR A 284 4.38 14.44 3.76
N ILE A 285 4.27 15.48 2.94
CA ILE A 285 4.05 15.37 1.50
C ILE A 285 5.42 15.46 0.84
N GLU A 286 5.85 14.41 0.17
CA GLU A 286 7.06 14.40 -0.66
C GLU A 286 6.67 14.80 -2.08
N TRP A 287 6.86 16.07 -2.43
CA TRP A 287 6.51 16.62 -3.73
C TRP A 287 7.77 16.75 -4.60
N GLU A 288 7.74 16.13 -5.77
CA GLU A 288 8.86 16.11 -6.69
C GLU A 288 8.82 17.23 -7.72
N LEU A 289 10.01 17.75 -8.04
CA LEU A 289 10.29 18.61 -9.19
C LEU A 289 11.59 18.14 -9.83
N VAL A 290 11.55 17.63 -11.05
CA VAL A 290 12.72 17.03 -11.70
C VAL A 290 13.37 17.91 -12.76
N SER A 291 12.73 19.02 -13.15
CA SER A 291 13.30 20.02 -14.07
C SER A 291 12.82 21.44 -13.74
N ASN A 292 13.53 22.47 -14.21
CA ASN A 292 13.12 23.86 -14.04
C ASN A 292 11.95 24.22 -14.97
N THR A 293 10.74 23.81 -14.61
CA THR A 293 9.49 24.12 -15.31
C THR A 293 8.37 24.39 -14.32
N ASP A 294 7.43 25.27 -14.68
CA ASP A 294 6.17 25.56 -14.01
C ASP A 294 4.96 25.39 -14.96
N SER A 295 5.20 24.82 -16.16
CA SER A 295 4.16 24.62 -17.16
C SER A 295 3.15 23.58 -16.70
N LEU A 296 1.86 23.88 -16.80
CA LEU A 296 0.80 22.92 -16.49
C LEU A 296 0.88 21.64 -17.35
N GLY A 297 1.40 21.74 -18.57
CA GLY A 297 1.61 20.59 -19.45
C GLY A 297 2.67 19.59 -18.94
N ASP A 298 3.51 20.01 -18.00
CA ASP A 298 4.54 19.18 -17.38
C ASP A 298 4.08 18.58 -16.03
N ARG A 299 2.85 18.88 -15.58
CA ARG A 299 2.28 18.29 -14.36
C ARG A 299 2.10 16.78 -14.52
N GLY A 300 2.61 16.02 -13.56
CA GLY A 300 2.69 14.56 -13.61
C GLY A 300 3.83 14.00 -14.47
N ILE A 301 4.66 14.87 -15.05
CA ILE A 301 5.80 14.48 -15.89
C ILE A 301 7.10 15.02 -15.29
N SER A 302 7.15 16.33 -15.03
CA SER A 302 8.30 17.00 -14.43
C SER A 302 8.08 17.44 -12.98
N PHE A 303 6.84 17.38 -12.49
CA PHE A 303 6.53 17.61 -11.09
C PHE A 303 5.23 16.93 -10.69
N ASP A 304 5.05 16.68 -9.40
CA ASP A 304 3.88 15.93 -8.93
C ASP A 304 2.59 16.75 -8.92
N GLY A 305 1.48 16.03 -9.09
CA GLY A 305 0.13 16.53 -8.91
C GLY A 305 -0.69 15.65 -7.97
N ILE A 306 -1.65 16.27 -7.30
CA ILE A 306 -2.66 15.59 -6.49
C ILE A 306 -4.03 16.12 -6.92
N ASP A 307 -4.89 15.25 -7.40
CA ASP A 307 -6.28 15.59 -7.72
C ASP A 307 -7.16 15.15 -6.54
N VAL A 308 -8.04 16.03 -6.04
CA VAL A 308 -8.89 15.76 -4.87
C VAL A 308 -10.32 16.15 -5.18
N PHE A 309 -11.22 15.18 -5.37
CA PHE A 309 -12.64 15.42 -5.67
C PHE A 309 -13.52 15.45 -4.40
N GLY A 310 -12.98 16.03 -3.33
CA GLY A 310 -13.61 16.17 -2.03
C GLY A 310 -13.00 17.33 -1.24
N GLY A 311 -13.20 17.35 0.07
CA GLY A 311 -12.55 18.34 0.94
C GLY A 311 -11.06 18.03 1.14
N LEU A 312 -10.21 19.04 1.02
CA LEU A 312 -8.79 18.98 1.38
C LEU A 312 -8.60 19.60 2.77
N THR A 313 -8.11 18.82 3.73
CA THR A 313 -8.01 19.23 5.14
C THR A 313 -6.60 19.04 5.70
N PHE A 314 -6.12 20.05 6.45
CA PHE A 314 -4.89 19.98 7.24
C PHE A 314 -5.25 20.15 8.73
N THR A 315 -5.25 19.06 9.50
CA THR A 315 -5.63 19.06 10.92
C THR A 315 -4.46 19.39 11.85
N ASN A 316 -3.28 18.88 11.51
CA ASN A 316 -2.04 19.07 12.27
C ASN A 316 -0.91 19.56 11.33
N ALA A 317 0.20 20.03 11.93
CA ALA A 317 1.32 20.59 11.18
C ALA A 317 1.87 19.57 10.17
N THR A 318 1.72 19.86 8.89
CA THR A 318 2.11 19.01 7.77
C THR A 318 3.37 19.59 7.12
N ALA A 319 4.33 18.76 6.73
CA ALA A 319 5.49 19.22 5.99
C ALA A 319 5.26 19.03 4.48
N LEU A 320 5.55 20.04 3.68
CA LEU A 320 5.75 19.89 2.24
C LEU A 320 7.27 19.80 2.00
N LYS A 321 7.74 18.58 1.77
CA LYS A 321 9.14 18.28 1.50
C LYS A 321 9.39 18.22 0.00
N PHE A 322 10.37 18.99 -0.44
CA PHE A 322 10.79 19.02 -1.83
C PHE A 322 11.76 17.90 -2.15
N VAL A 323 11.48 17.20 -3.24
CA VAL A 323 12.38 16.20 -3.82
C VAL A 323 12.80 16.70 -5.20
N TYR A 324 14.04 17.17 -5.30
CA TYR A 324 14.55 17.75 -6.55
C TYR A 324 15.29 16.69 -7.38
N GLY A 325 14.95 16.61 -8.68
CA GLY A 325 15.74 15.85 -9.66
C GLY A 325 17.02 16.58 -10.06
N GLY A 326 17.97 15.83 -10.62
CA GLY A 326 19.30 16.35 -10.95
C GLY A 326 19.35 17.47 -12.01
N ALA A 327 18.25 17.72 -12.74
CA ALA A 327 18.15 18.81 -13.71
C ALA A 327 17.57 20.11 -13.11
N VAL A 328 17.21 20.12 -11.82
CA VAL A 328 16.84 21.36 -11.13
C VAL A 328 18.11 22.15 -10.84
N ASN A 329 18.22 23.33 -11.45
CA ASN A 329 19.37 24.21 -11.31
C ASN A 329 18.93 25.59 -10.81
N PHE A 330 19.18 25.87 -9.52
CA PHE A 330 18.82 27.14 -8.89
C PHE A 330 19.59 28.36 -9.40
N SER A 331 20.65 28.17 -10.20
CA SER A 331 21.37 29.27 -10.86
C SER A 331 20.77 29.66 -12.22
N ASP A 332 19.80 28.90 -12.72
CA ASP A 332 19.12 29.19 -13.98
C ASP A 332 18.22 30.42 -13.87
N GLY A 333 18.05 31.15 -14.99
CA GLY A 333 17.17 32.33 -15.05
C GLY A 333 15.70 32.03 -14.72
N PHE A 334 15.29 30.76 -14.76
CA PHE A 334 14.00 30.29 -14.28
C PHE A 334 13.69 30.81 -12.86
N TRP A 335 14.66 30.71 -11.93
CA TRP A 335 14.49 31.06 -10.52
C TRP A 335 14.60 32.56 -10.22
N ALA A 336 14.80 33.39 -11.25
CA ALA A 336 14.81 34.85 -11.14
C ALA A 336 13.43 35.48 -11.28
N LEU A 337 12.40 34.69 -11.58
CA LEU A 337 11.01 35.12 -11.74
C LEU A 337 10.12 34.38 -10.75
N ASP A 338 8.95 34.97 -10.46
CA ASP A 338 7.91 34.30 -9.69
C ASP A 338 7.39 33.08 -10.45
N ARG A 339 7.13 31.98 -9.72
CA ARG A 339 6.72 30.69 -10.28
C ARG A 339 5.54 30.12 -9.52
N GLU A 340 4.75 29.30 -10.20
CA GLU A 340 3.59 28.64 -9.60
C GLU A 340 3.42 27.22 -10.15
N TRP A 341 3.25 26.24 -9.25
CA TRP A 341 2.95 24.86 -9.60
C TRP A 341 1.57 24.49 -9.10
N LEU A 342 0.74 23.89 -9.96
CA LEU A 342 -0.55 23.33 -9.54
C LEU A 342 -0.31 22.02 -8.77
N VAL A 343 -0.30 22.11 -7.44
CA VAL A 343 -0.10 20.93 -6.57
C VAL A 343 -1.42 20.19 -6.42
N PHE A 344 -2.44 20.87 -5.87
CA PHE A 344 -3.76 20.29 -5.66
C PHE A 344 -4.78 20.82 -6.67
N SER A 345 -5.60 19.94 -7.23
CA SER A 345 -6.63 20.28 -8.21
C SER A 345 -8.01 19.72 -7.81
N GLY A 346 -9.06 20.53 -7.97
CA GLY A 346 -10.46 20.11 -7.85
C GLY A 346 -11.03 19.98 -6.43
N ALA A 347 -10.30 20.41 -5.40
CA ALA A 347 -10.73 20.30 -4.01
C ALA A 347 -11.95 21.20 -3.73
N SER A 348 -13.08 20.61 -3.34
CA SER A 348 -14.34 21.32 -3.13
C SER A 348 -14.34 22.25 -1.91
N SER A 349 -13.37 22.07 -1.03
CA SER A 349 -13.09 22.97 0.09
C SER A 349 -11.64 22.78 0.56
N LEU A 350 -11.07 23.85 1.10
CA LEU A 350 -9.79 23.82 1.80
C LEU A 350 -10.04 24.18 3.27
N THR A 351 -9.69 23.27 4.17
CA THR A 351 -9.74 23.49 5.62
C THR A 351 -8.33 23.42 6.19
N GLY A 352 -7.94 24.46 6.93
CA GLY A 352 -6.58 24.68 7.41
C GLY A 352 -5.99 25.95 6.81
N ASN A 353 -4.80 26.34 7.24
CA ASN A 353 -4.10 27.52 6.73
C ASN A 353 -2.62 27.23 6.45
N ASP A 354 -1.96 28.11 5.70
CA ASP A 354 -0.55 27.96 5.33
C ASP A 354 0.39 27.87 6.54
N SER A 355 0.00 28.39 7.71
CA SER A 355 0.82 28.28 8.93
C SER A 355 0.93 26.85 9.47
N GLN A 356 0.03 25.96 9.02
CA GLN A 356 0.10 24.52 9.31
C GLN A 356 1.00 23.77 8.33
N LEU A 357 1.58 24.46 7.32
CA LEU A 357 2.48 23.86 6.35
C LEU A 357 3.93 24.33 6.55
N ALA A 358 4.82 23.39 6.84
CA ALA A 358 6.24 23.64 6.90
C ALA A 358 6.89 23.25 5.56
N PHE A 359 7.63 24.18 4.94
CA PHE A 359 8.37 23.90 3.71
C PHE A 359 9.75 23.35 4.05
N ASP A 360 10.01 22.09 3.68
CA ASP A 360 11.34 21.47 3.76
C ASP A 360 11.97 21.44 2.37
N GLN A 361 12.85 22.41 2.11
CA GLN A 361 13.55 22.56 0.83
C GLN A 361 14.69 21.55 0.65
N ASN A 362 14.83 20.56 1.54
CA ASN A 362 15.82 19.49 1.44
C ASN A 362 17.26 20.02 1.26
N GLY A 363 17.59 21.07 2.03
CA GLY A 363 18.89 21.74 1.97
C GLY A 363 19.11 22.65 0.76
N ALA A 364 18.16 22.75 -0.18
CA ALA A 364 18.20 23.77 -1.22
C ALA A 364 17.91 25.16 -0.63
N SER A 365 18.55 26.17 -1.22
CA SER A 365 18.34 27.57 -0.86
C SER A 365 18.18 28.42 -2.13
N PRO A 366 17.10 28.25 -2.90
CA PRO A 366 16.75 29.20 -3.96
C PRO A 366 16.68 30.61 -3.39
N ASN A 367 16.99 31.61 -4.22
CA ASN A 367 16.93 33.01 -3.83
C ASN A 367 15.49 33.53 -3.90
N GLY A 368 14.60 32.92 -3.11
CA GLY A 368 13.18 33.20 -3.08
C GLY A 368 12.47 32.48 -1.94
N LEU A 369 11.16 32.67 -1.86
CA LEU A 369 10.32 32.12 -0.80
C LEU A 369 9.20 31.26 -1.40
N PHE A 370 8.96 30.11 -0.79
CA PHE A 370 7.81 29.26 -1.12
C PHE A 370 6.63 29.54 -0.19
N SER A 371 5.43 29.49 -0.75
CA SER A 371 4.15 29.56 -0.05
C SER A 371 3.10 28.75 -0.80
N LEU A 372 1.99 28.38 -0.16
CA LEU A 372 0.81 27.91 -0.88
C LEU A 372 -0.15 29.06 -1.10
N ILE A 373 -0.88 29.04 -2.21
CA ILE A 373 -1.95 29.99 -2.49
C ILE A 373 -3.16 29.24 -3.06
N SER A 374 -4.35 29.56 -2.56
CA SER A 374 -5.62 29.20 -3.20
C SER A 374 -6.17 30.42 -3.93
N LYS A 375 -6.61 30.23 -5.18
CA LYS A 375 -7.08 31.32 -6.05
C LYS A 375 -8.61 31.37 -6.17
N GLY A 376 -9.33 30.57 -5.39
CA GLY A 376 -10.80 30.51 -5.40
C GLY A 376 -11.38 29.71 -6.58
N ASP A 377 -10.57 28.83 -7.17
CA ASP A 377 -10.86 27.99 -8.33
C ASP A 377 -10.74 26.48 -8.01
N ASP A 378 -10.97 26.10 -6.75
CA ASP A 378 -10.81 24.74 -6.20
C ASP A 378 -9.39 24.16 -6.32
N ASN A 379 -8.41 25.01 -6.66
CA ASN A 379 -7.02 24.66 -6.81
C ASN A 379 -6.15 25.24 -5.69
N VAL A 380 -5.05 24.56 -5.40
CA VAL A 380 -3.99 25.06 -4.52
C VAL A 380 -2.65 24.99 -5.25
N TYR A 381 -2.01 26.14 -5.36
CA TYR A 381 -0.74 26.31 -6.04
C TYR A 381 0.38 26.45 -5.02
N LEU A 382 1.51 25.81 -5.31
CA LEU A 382 2.78 26.19 -4.71
C LEU A 382 3.31 27.41 -5.45
N SER A 383 3.46 28.52 -4.75
CA SER A 383 4.03 29.76 -5.27
C SER A 383 5.47 29.93 -4.79
N TYR A 384 6.36 30.28 -5.72
CA TYR A 384 7.70 30.77 -5.44
C TYR A 384 7.77 32.25 -5.80
N THR A 385 8.14 33.09 -4.83
CA THR A 385 8.39 34.51 -5.04
C THR A 385 9.89 34.76 -5.09
N ALA A 386 10.38 35.25 -6.23
CA ALA A 386 11.80 35.53 -6.40
C ALA A 386 12.21 36.75 -5.57
N VAL A 387 13.34 36.65 -4.87
CA VAL A 387 13.96 37.83 -4.24
C VAL A 387 14.74 38.58 -5.31
N ALA A 388 14.33 39.82 -5.57
CA ALA A 388 14.98 40.68 -6.55
C ALA A 388 16.48 40.80 -6.28
N VAL A 389 17.30 40.34 -7.23
CA VAL A 389 18.73 40.67 -7.23
C VAL A 389 18.86 42.09 -7.80
N PRO A 390 19.39 43.07 -7.06
CA PRO A 390 19.54 44.42 -7.59
C PRO A 390 20.41 44.35 -8.85
N GLU A 391 19.89 44.77 -9.99
CA GLU A 391 20.69 44.77 -11.21
C GLU A 391 21.91 45.66 -11.02
N MET A 392 23.10 45.17 -11.38
CA MET A 392 24.36 45.93 -11.33
C MET A 392 24.25 47.29 -12.05
N SER A 393 23.39 47.41 -13.06
CA SER A 393 23.09 48.65 -13.78
C SER A 393 22.48 49.72 -12.86
N SER A 394 21.57 49.33 -11.96
CA SER A 394 20.95 50.23 -10.97
C SER A 394 21.97 50.72 -9.93
N LEU A 395 22.87 49.84 -9.50
CA LEU A 395 23.94 50.16 -8.55
C LEU A 395 25.02 51.04 -9.21
N LEU A 396 25.39 50.76 -10.47
CA LEU A 396 26.35 51.55 -11.23
C LEU A 396 25.79 52.94 -11.57
N MET A 397 24.50 53.05 -11.89
CA MET A 397 23.83 54.33 -12.11
C MET A 397 23.70 55.15 -10.83
N ALA A 398 23.40 54.52 -9.69
CA ALA A 398 23.41 55.18 -8.39
C ALA A 398 24.82 55.68 -8.01
N ALA A 399 25.86 54.86 -8.23
CA ALA A 399 27.25 55.25 -8.00
C ALA A 399 27.71 56.39 -8.94
N MET A 400 27.32 56.35 -10.21
CA MET A 400 27.60 57.42 -11.18
C MET A 400 26.86 58.72 -10.83
N GLY A 401 25.61 58.64 -10.35
CA GLY A 401 24.85 59.82 -9.91
C GLY A 401 25.51 60.54 -8.73
N ILE A 402 26.04 59.79 -7.77
CA ILE A 402 26.81 60.34 -6.63
C ILE A 402 28.13 60.98 -7.11
N GLY A 403 28.84 60.32 -8.03
CA GLY A 403 30.07 60.85 -8.63
C GLY A 403 29.86 62.18 -9.37
N ILE A 404 28.79 62.29 -10.16
CA ILE A 404 28.44 63.50 -10.91
C ILE A 404 28.03 64.65 -9.96
N ALA A 405 27.23 64.36 -8.93
CA ALA A 405 26.85 65.35 -7.92
C ALA A 405 28.08 65.88 -7.13
N GLY A 406 29.03 65.00 -6.80
CA GLY A 406 30.29 65.38 -6.13
C GLY A 406 31.17 66.31 -6.98
N VAL A 407 31.27 66.03 -8.29
CA VAL A 407 32.05 66.87 -9.23
C VAL A 407 31.37 68.22 -9.47
N ALA A 408 30.03 68.26 -9.58
CA ALA A 408 29.27 69.49 -9.73
C ALA A 408 29.41 70.40 -8.48
N ARG A 409 29.36 69.82 -7.28
CA ARG A 409 29.52 70.54 -6.01
C ARG A 409 30.93 71.12 -5.84
N ARG A 410 31.98 70.38 -6.22
CA ARG A 410 33.37 70.89 -6.26
C ARG A 410 33.53 72.06 -7.25
N ARG A 411 32.92 71.98 -8.44
CA ARG A 411 32.96 73.06 -9.44
C ARG A 411 32.23 74.34 -8.97
N GLN A 412 31.13 74.21 -8.24
CA GLN A 412 30.42 75.37 -7.66
C GLN A 412 31.23 76.04 -6.55
N GLN A 413 31.88 75.27 -5.66
CA GLN A 413 32.77 75.82 -4.62
C GLN A 413 33.97 76.56 -5.22
N HIS A 414 34.54 76.05 -6.33
CA HIS A 414 35.67 76.70 -7.00
C HIS A 414 35.29 78.04 -7.67
N LYS A 415 34.06 78.18 -8.20
CA LYS A 415 33.52 79.44 -8.73
C LYS A 415 33.14 80.46 -7.65
N SER A 416 32.78 79.99 -6.45
CA SER A 416 32.50 80.86 -5.30
C SER A 416 33.77 81.47 -4.72
N ASN A 417 34.91 80.77 -4.75
CA ASN A 417 36.17 81.29 -4.22
C ASN A 417 36.85 82.29 -5.17
N THR A 418 36.68 82.16 -6.49
CA THR A 418 37.21 83.14 -7.45
C THR A 418 36.43 84.45 -7.48
N ARG A 419 35.15 84.47 -7.06
CA ARG A 419 34.36 85.71 -6.92
C ARG A 419 34.61 86.49 -5.62
N LYS A 420 35.28 85.90 -4.62
CA LYS A 420 35.63 86.60 -3.36
C LYS A 420 36.99 87.29 -3.40
N ASN A 421 37.78 87.06 -4.46
CA ASN A 421 39.13 87.60 -4.62
C ASN A 421 39.25 88.56 -5.83
N ALA A 422 38.15 89.12 -6.33
CA ALA A 422 38.11 90.08 -7.43
C ALA A 422 37.52 91.42 -6.96
#